data_AF-A0A232LQL3-F1
#
_entry.id   AF-A0A232LQL3-F1
#
_cell.length_a   1.000
_cell.length_b   1.000
_cell.length_c   1.000
_cell.angle_alpha   90.00
_cell.angle_beta   90.00
_cell.angle_gamma   90.00
#
_symmetry.space_group_name_H-M   'P 1'
#
loop_
_entity.id
_entity.type
_entity.pdbx_description
1 polymer ?
#
loop_
_entity_poly.entity_id
_entity_poly.type
_entity_poly.pdbx_seq_one_letter_code
_entity_poly.pdbx_strand_id
1 'polypeptide(L)'
;MYSALIFTLIAAALACHDDTGPGSYNDTGPGSHNNTGSHKSTQGSGSHNNTHPAGLLNNIVTPTGQCQEINNVKQTYFGFPDNSPPGAAIAFEKCGHKLTGGTGTYTDPLTLSTANGELNMCEIVYSFYLRKYLRYENDCEACSNDWKNGIWHVDIWVGSATVNGGQDKINCEDSMTAGNQIILRNPPSDLPVDVTPLYSYQSNTSCRTDHTYTTRNESLSCLIQA
;
A
#
# COMPACT_ATOMS: atom_id res chain seq x y z
N MET A 1 -34.27 19.19 -38.54
CA MET A 1 -33.38 19.95 -37.65
C MET A 1 -33.44 19.28 -36.28
N TYR A 2 -32.55 18.33 -36.00
CA TYR A 2 -32.41 17.74 -34.67
C TYR A 2 -31.05 18.18 -34.13
N SER A 3 -31.07 19.03 -33.10
CA SER A 3 -29.88 19.51 -32.42
C SER A 3 -29.59 18.57 -31.26
N ALA A 4 -28.46 17.87 -31.31
CA ALA A 4 -27.97 17.02 -30.22
C ALA A 4 -27.44 17.91 -29.09
N LEU A 5 -27.94 17.71 -27.87
CA LEU A 5 -27.32 18.23 -26.66
C LEU A 5 -26.13 17.33 -26.31
N ILE A 6 -24.94 17.91 -26.34
CA ILE A 6 -23.70 17.32 -25.82
C ILE A 6 -23.65 17.67 -24.33
N PHE A 7 -23.77 16.68 -23.45
CA PHE A 7 -23.40 16.82 -22.05
C PHE A 7 -21.91 16.51 -21.92
N THR A 8 -21.11 17.56 -21.71
CA THR A 8 -19.71 17.43 -21.31
C THR A 8 -19.67 17.18 -19.79
N LEU A 9 -19.26 15.98 -19.37
CA LEU A 9 -18.84 15.76 -17.98
C LEU A 9 -17.50 16.46 -17.77
N ILE A 10 -17.45 17.36 -16.80
CA ILE A 10 -16.22 17.99 -16.32
C ILE A 10 -15.57 17.00 -15.34
N ALA A 11 -14.46 16.39 -15.72
CA ALA A 11 -13.54 15.76 -14.79
C ALA A 11 -12.82 16.88 -14.02
N ALA A 12 -13.00 16.92 -12.70
CA ALA A 12 -12.25 17.82 -11.84
C ALA A 12 -10.89 17.19 -11.57
N ALA A 13 -9.91 17.45 -12.43
CA ALA A 13 -8.50 17.34 -12.06
C ALA A 13 -8.20 18.49 -11.09
N LEU A 14 -8.18 18.20 -9.80
CA LEU A 14 -7.75 19.15 -8.78
C LEU A 14 -6.22 19.10 -8.73
N ALA A 15 -5.57 19.89 -9.58
CA ALA A 15 -4.15 20.20 -9.42
C ALA A 15 -4.00 21.07 -8.17
N CYS A 16 -3.33 20.54 -7.13
CA CYS A 16 -2.98 21.32 -5.96
C CYS A 16 -1.91 22.35 -6.33
N HIS A 17 -2.17 23.60 -5.94
CA HIS A 17 -1.36 24.78 -6.22
C HIS A 17 -0.05 24.71 -5.42
N ASP A 18 1.09 24.86 -6.09
CA ASP A 18 2.40 25.09 -5.47
C ASP A 18 2.39 26.45 -4.74
N ASP A 19 2.67 26.45 -3.43
CA ASP A 19 3.16 27.62 -2.70
C ASP A 19 4.53 27.30 -2.10
N THR A 20 5.57 27.77 -2.79
CA THR A 20 6.95 27.77 -2.32
C THR A 20 7.15 28.83 -1.21
N GLY A 21 7.69 28.43 -0.06
CA GLY A 21 8.22 29.36 0.95
C GLY A 21 9.19 28.66 1.93
N PRO A 22 10.36 29.25 2.27
CA PRO A 22 11.46 28.51 2.91
C PRO A 22 11.37 28.52 4.43
N GLY A 23 11.39 27.34 5.05
CA GLY A 23 11.50 27.16 6.50
C GLY A 23 12.81 26.47 6.87
N SER A 24 13.78 27.26 7.33
CA SER A 24 15.04 26.82 7.91
C SER A 24 14.83 26.05 9.21
N TYR A 25 15.28 24.78 9.29
CA TYR A 25 15.40 24.08 10.56
C TYR A 25 16.86 24.12 11.04
N ASN A 26 17.06 24.71 12.22
CA ASN A 26 18.34 24.81 12.91
C ASN A 26 18.71 23.49 13.59
N ASP A 27 19.95 23.06 13.33
CA ASP A 27 20.67 21.98 13.99
C ASP A 27 21.28 22.47 15.31
N THR A 28 20.99 21.77 16.40
CA THR A 28 21.85 21.74 17.60
C THR A 28 21.75 20.36 18.25
N GLY A 29 22.81 19.56 18.10
CA GLY A 29 23.15 18.46 19.02
C GLY A 29 23.44 18.97 20.46
N PRO A 30 24.05 18.18 21.38
CA PRO A 30 25.09 17.17 21.11
C PRO A 30 25.04 15.90 22.02
N GLY A 31 26.01 14.99 21.84
CA GLY A 31 26.57 14.22 22.98
C GLY A 31 26.79 12.73 22.79
N SER A 32 27.99 12.37 22.33
CA SER A 32 28.58 11.03 22.42
C SER A 32 29.36 10.87 23.72
N HIS A 33 29.25 9.73 24.42
CA HIS A 33 30.27 9.24 25.35
C HIS A 33 30.27 7.69 25.38
N ASN A 34 31.41 7.11 25.01
CA ASN A 34 31.82 5.72 25.27
C ASN A 34 32.25 5.55 26.74
N ASN A 35 32.03 4.38 27.36
CA ASN A 35 33.15 3.60 27.93
C ASN A 35 32.81 2.16 28.38
N THR A 36 33.86 1.35 28.34
CA THR A 36 34.06 -0.08 28.65
C THR A 36 33.96 -0.49 30.12
N GLY A 37 33.71 -1.79 30.40
CA GLY A 37 34.06 -2.41 31.68
C GLY A 37 33.52 -3.84 31.89
N SER A 38 34.41 -4.83 31.94
CA SER A 38 34.18 -6.24 32.29
C SER A 38 34.56 -6.48 33.76
N HIS A 39 33.81 -7.31 34.54
CA HIS A 39 34.34 -8.23 35.58
C HIS A 39 33.25 -9.05 36.34
N LYS A 40 33.20 -10.36 36.02
CA LYS A 40 33.18 -11.59 36.86
C LYS A 40 32.42 -11.70 38.23
N SER A 41 31.42 -12.61 38.24
CA SER A 41 31.06 -13.71 39.20
C SER A 41 30.76 -13.48 40.70
N THR A 42 29.56 -13.93 41.14
CA THR A 42 29.42 -14.89 42.27
C THR A 42 28.09 -15.67 42.26
N GLN A 43 28.16 -16.93 42.72
CA GLN A 43 27.12 -17.96 42.81
C GLN A 43 26.03 -17.66 43.87
N GLY A 44 24.83 -18.19 43.64
CA GLY A 44 23.79 -18.39 44.65
C GLY A 44 22.83 -19.52 44.25
N SER A 45 22.92 -20.65 44.95
CA SER A 45 22.10 -21.86 44.80
C SER A 45 20.60 -21.63 45.01
N GLY A 46 19.77 -22.31 44.21
CA GLY A 46 18.34 -22.47 44.44
C GLY A 46 17.77 -23.55 43.52
N SER A 47 17.74 -24.78 44.02
CA SER A 47 17.30 -26.00 43.36
C SER A 47 15.77 -26.07 43.21
N HIS A 48 15.26 -26.27 41.99
CA HIS A 48 14.03 -27.02 41.74
C HIS A 48 14.22 -27.92 40.52
N ASN A 49 14.28 -29.23 40.78
CA ASN A 49 14.28 -30.28 39.76
C ASN A 49 12.88 -30.37 39.13
N ASN A 50 12.82 -30.34 37.80
CA ASN A 50 11.93 -31.23 37.04
C ASN A 50 12.49 -31.41 35.63
N THR A 51 12.83 -32.65 35.33
CA THR A 51 13.25 -33.22 34.05
C THR A 51 12.14 -33.16 33.00
N HIS A 52 12.41 -32.59 31.81
CA HIS A 52 11.87 -33.02 30.52
C HIS A 52 12.74 -32.48 29.36
N PRO A 53 12.82 -33.17 28.21
CA PRO A 53 13.96 -33.11 27.29
C PRO A 53 13.94 -31.90 26.35
N ALA A 54 15.14 -31.51 25.91
CA ALA A 54 15.37 -30.54 24.85
C ALA A 54 14.67 -30.96 23.54
N GLY A 55 13.85 -30.07 22.97
CA GLY A 55 13.22 -30.28 21.67
C GLY A 55 12.47 -29.03 21.19
N LEU A 56 12.93 -28.50 20.05
CA LEU A 56 12.31 -27.52 19.15
C LEU A 56 11.75 -26.22 19.74
N LEU A 57 12.50 -25.14 19.55
CA LEU A 57 11.96 -23.78 19.53
C LEU A 57 11.10 -23.62 18.27
N ASN A 58 9.80 -23.90 18.39
CA ASN A 58 8.83 -23.40 17.43
C ASN A 58 8.70 -21.90 17.65
N ASN A 59 9.25 -21.10 16.74
CA ASN A 59 8.83 -19.71 16.57
C ASN A 59 7.35 -19.73 16.18
N ILE A 60 6.46 -19.66 17.16
CA ILE A 60 5.05 -19.35 16.94
C ILE A 60 5.03 -17.89 16.50
N VAL A 61 5.03 -17.67 15.19
CA VAL A 61 4.55 -16.42 14.63
C VAL A 61 3.10 -16.33 15.06
N THR A 62 2.81 -15.46 16.03
CA THR A 62 1.44 -15.15 16.42
C THR A 62 0.70 -14.75 15.15
N PRO A 63 -0.42 -15.39 14.79
CA PRO A 63 -1.21 -14.93 13.66
C PRO A 63 -1.57 -13.46 13.91
N THR A 64 -1.09 -12.58 13.05
CA THR A 64 -1.72 -11.28 12.85
C THR A 64 -3.21 -11.53 12.62
N GLY A 65 -4.08 -10.67 13.17
CA GLY A 65 -5.50 -10.95 13.38
C GLY A 65 -6.25 -11.63 12.23
N GLN A 66 -7.39 -12.26 12.54
CA GLN A 66 -8.20 -12.97 11.54
C GLN A 66 -8.43 -12.13 10.27
N CYS A 67 -8.40 -12.78 9.11
CA CYS A 67 -8.68 -12.16 7.82
C CYS A 67 -10.04 -11.43 7.87
N GLN A 68 -10.10 -10.20 7.36
CA GLN A 68 -11.32 -9.39 7.36
C GLN A 68 -11.61 -8.83 5.97
N GLU A 69 -12.87 -8.92 5.55
CA GLU A 69 -13.33 -8.23 4.34
C GLU A 69 -13.72 -6.79 4.67
N ILE A 70 -13.15 -5.86 3.92
CA ILE A 70 -13.57 -4.47 3.90
C ILE A 70 -14.33 -4.25 2.59
N ASN A 71 -15.60 -3.87 2.70
CA ASN A 71 -16.50 -3.68 1.57
C ASN A 71 -16.66 -2.18 1.25
N ASN A 72 -17.25 -1.89 0.09
CA ASN A 72 -17.57 -0.54 -0.36
C ASN A 72 -16.35 0.40 -0.44
N VAL A 73 -15.18 -0.15 -0.79
CA VAL A 73 -13.95 0.62 -0.95
C VAL A 73 -13.97 1.35 -2.29
N LYS A 74 -13.72 2.66 -2.28
CA LYS A 74 -13.36 3.43 -3.46
C LYS A 74 -11.90 3.13 -3.79
N GLN A 75 -11.63 2.66 -5.00
CA GLN A 75 -10.30 2.33 -5.46
C GLN A 75 -9.95 3.25 -6.64
N THR A 76 -9.07 4.21 -6.39
CA THR A 76 -8.45 5.05 -7.42
C THR A 76 -7.01 4.59 -7.67
N TYR A 77 -6.35 5.32 -8.54
CA TYR A 77 -5.00 5.04 -8.96
C TYR A 77 -4.21 6.34 -9.08
N PHE A 78 -2.91 6.23 -8.81
CA PHE A 78 -1.97 7.32 -8.98
C PHE A 78 -0.71 6.85 -9.68
N GLY A 79 0.02 7.79 -10.25
CA GLY A 79 1.22 7.56 -11.01
C GLY A 79 2.29 8.62 -10.75
N PHE A 80 3.37 8.51 -11.53
CA PHE A 80 4.47 9.46 -11.43
C PHE A 80 4.02 10.93 -11.68
N PRO A 81 3.14 11.24 -12.66
CA PRO A 81 2.78 12.62 -13.00
C PRO A 81 2.03 13.37 -11.90
N ASP A 82 1.20 12.67 -11.12
CA ASP A 82 0.23 13.23 -10.18
C ASP A 82 0.53 12.87 -8.71
N ASN A 83 1.51 11.98 -8.45
CA ASN A 83 2.13 11.90 -7.14
C ASN A 83 2.66 13.29 -6.74
N SER A 84 2.63 13.64 -5.45
CA SER A 84 2.89 15.01 -4.99
C SER A 84 4.09 15.08 -4.03
N PRO A 85 5.24 15.67 -4.43
CA PRO A 85 5.55 16.20 -5.77
C PRO A 85 5.71 15.09 -6.84
N PRO A 86 5.61 15.42 -8.15
CA PRO A 86 5.70 14.44 -9.22
C PRO A 86 6.97 13.59 -9.13
N GLY A 87 6.79 12.27 -9.11
CA GLY A 87 7.87 11.35 -8.78
C GLY A 87 7.40 9.99 -8.31
N ALA A 88 8.38 9.16 -7.96
CA ALA A 88 8.14 7.83 -7.39
C ALA A 88 8.44 7.77 -5.88
N ALA A 89 8.63 8.92 -5.22
CA ALA A 89 8.87 8.96 -3.78
C ALA A 89 7.64 8.44 -3.01
N ILE A 90 7.89 7.87 -1.83
CA ILE A 90 6.87 7.35 -0.91
C ILE A 90 7.07 7.94 0.49
N ALA A 91 5.99 8.10 1.24
CA ALA A 91 6.06 8.62 2.61
C ALA A 91 6.80 7.68 3.58
N PHE A 92 6.70 6.35 3.40
CA PHE A 92 7.16 5.37 4.38
C PHE A 92 8.22 4.40 3.85
N GLU A 93 9.44 4.88 3.63
CA GLU A 93 10.57 4.06 3.14
C GLU A 93 11.05 2.92 4.07
N LYS A 94 10.46 2.77 5.26
CA LYS A 94 10.77 1.72 6.22
C LYS A 94 9.94 0.44 6.02
N CYS A 95 8.96 0.46 5.13
CA CYS A 95 8.12 -0.70 4.83
C CYS A 95 8.78 -1.72 3.89
N GLY A 96 9.94 -1.39 3.30
CA GLY A 96 10.74 -2.29 2.47
C GLY A 96 11.09 -1.66 1.12
N HIS A 97 10.17 -0.89 0.53
CA HIS A 97 10.46 -0.12 -0.68
C HIS A 97 11.12 1.23 -0.36
N LYS A 98 11.86 1.75 -1.35
CA LYS A 98 12.41 3.12 -1.35
C LYS A 98 11.66 4.06 -2.29
N LEU A 99 10.94 3.51 -3.24
CA LEU A 99 10.12 4.21 -4.21
C LEU A 99 8.84 3.40 -4.43
N THR A 100 7.82 4.01 -5.03
CA THR A 100 6.60 3.32 -5.45
C THR A 100 6.93 2.15 -6.37
N GLY A 101 6.24 1.03 -6.22
CA GLY A 101 6.54 -0.16 -7.01
C GLY A 101 5.87 -1.40 -6.47
N GLY A 102 6.51 -2.54 -6.73
CA GLY A 102 6.01 -3.86 -6.38
C GLY A 102 5.31 -4.56 -7.55
N THR A 103 5.38 -5.88 -7.54
CA THR A 103 4.72 -6.77 -8.52
C THR A 103 3.27 -7.08 -8.13
N GLY A 104 2.94 -6.92 -6.85
CA GLY A 104 1.64 -7.28 -6.27
C GLY A 104 1.61 -8.67 -5.64
N THR A 105 2.77 -9.30 -5.42
CA THR A 105 2.88 -10.57 -4.66
C THR A 105 2.92 -10.29 -3.15
N TYR A 106 2.69 -11.29 -2.31
CA TYR A 106 2.72 -11.07 -0.85
C TYR A 106 4.07 -10.53 -0.34
N THR A 107 5.17 -11.03 -0.91
CA THR A 107 6.54 -10.62 -0.54
C THR A 107 6.98 -9.32 -1.21
N ASP A 108 6.31 -8.92 -2.29
CA ASP A 108 6.58 -7.71 -3.05
C ASP A 108 5.24 -7.02 -3.44
N PRO A 109 4.50 -6.53 -2.42
CA PRO A 109 3.17 -5.96 -2.60
C PRO A 109 3.24 -4.64 -3.35
N LEU A 110 2.22 -4.36 -4.15
CA LEU A 110 2.14 -3.11 -4.90
C LEU A 110 1.90 -1.93 -3.94
N THR A 111 2.56 -0.81 -4.17
CA THR A 111 2.43 0.38 -3.31
C THR A 111 1.00 0.91 -3.29
N LEU A 112 0.51 1.14 -2.07
CA LEU A 112 -0.80 1.70 -1.74
C LEU A 112 -0.63 3.04 -1.03
N SER A 113 -1.46 4.00 -1.41
CA SER A 113 -1.70 5.23 -0.67
C SER A 113 -3.11 5.21 -0.06
N THR A 114 -3.26 5.71 1.16
CA THR A 114 -4.56 5.77 1.87
C THR A 114 -4.51 6.85 2.95
N ALA A 115 -5.55 6.99 3.78
CA ALA A 115 -5.52 7.91 4.93
C ALA A 115 -4.81 7.31 6.16
N ASN A 116 -4.14 8.16 6.94
CA ASN A 116 -3.63 7.76 8.26
C ASN A 116 -4.78 7.35 9.19
N GLY A 117 -4.65 6.15 9.79
CA GLY A 117 -5.67 5.55 10.64
C GLY A 117 -6.78 4.83 9.88
N GLU A 118 -6.82 4.94 8.55
CA GLU A 118 -7.56 4.00 7.73
C GLU A 118 -6.85 2.66 7.82
N LEU A 119 -5.65 2.50 7.28
CA LEU A 119 -4.79 1.31 7.47
C LEU A 119 -3.63 1.58 8.44
N ASN A 120 -3.06 0.52 9.03
CA ASN A 120 -1.79 0.66 9.75
C ASN A 120 -0.64 0.82 8.74
N MET A 121 0.30 1.69 9.06
CA MET A 121 1.52 1.87 8.24
C MET A 121 2.23 0.52 8.00
N CYS A 122 2.64 0.27 6.75
CA CYS A 122 3.19 -0.99 6.26
C CYS A 122 2.23 -2.19 6.26
N GLU A 123 0.94 -2.00 6.56
CA GLU A 123 -0.06 -3.08 6.50
C GLU A 123 -0.20 -3.61 5.07
N ILE A 124 -0.22 -4.94 4.96
CA ILE A 124 -0.48 -5.64 3.70
C ILE A 124 -1.97 -5.99 3.65
N VAL A 125 -2.61 -5.60 2.55
CA VAL A 125 -3.98 -5.96 2.19
C VAL A 125 -3.99 -6.66 0.85
N TYR A 126 -5.12 -7.26 0.46
CA TYR A 126 -5.27 -7.87 -0.86
C TYR A 126 -6.49 -7.29 -1.58
N SER A 127 -6.30 -6.85 -2.82
CA SER A 127 -7.39 -6.38 -3.69
C SER A 127 -7.85 -7.52 -4.59
N PHE A 128 -9.12 -7.93 -4.45
CA PHE A 128 -9.73 -8.90 -5.37
C PHE A 128 -9.79 -8.37 -6.79
N TYR A 129 -10.08 -7.08 -6.94
CA TYR A 129 -10.24 -6.43 -8.23
C TYR A 129 -8.98 -6.50 -9.08
N LEU A 130 -7.80 -6.44 -8.44
CA LEU A 130 -6.51 -6.54 -9.13
C LEU A 130 -5.86 -7.91 -9.03
N ARG A 131 -6.32 -8.77 -8.11
CA ARG A 131 -5.60 -9.96 -7.67
C ARG A 131 -4.14 -9.65 -7.31
N LYS A 132 -3.98 -8.66 -6.42
CA LYS A 132 -2.68 -8.19 -5.96
C LYS A 132 -2.71 -7.92 -4.46
N TYR A 133 -1.61 -8.22 -3.81
CA TYR A 133 -1.30 -7.69 -2.50
C TYR A 133 -0.83 -6.25 -2.63
N LEU A 134 -1.29 -5.41 -1.70
CA LEU A 134 -1.01 -3.99 -1.63
C LEU A 134 -0.41 -3.68 -0.27
N ARG A 135 0.52 -2.71 -0.19
CA ARG A 135 1.11 -2.27 1.09
C ARG A 135 0.96 -0.78 1.27
N TYR A 136 0.45 -0.36 2.42
CA TYR A 136 0.32 1.06 2.76
C TYR A 136 1.70 1.67 3.02
N GLU A 137 2.22 2.37 2.00
CA GLU A 137 3.58 2.95 2.00
C GLU A 137 3.61 4.45 1.74
N ASN A 138 2.47 5.05 1.37
CA ASN A 138 2.40 6.45 0.97
C ASN A 138 1.10 7.10 1.46
N ASP A 139 1.09 8.42 1.65
CA ASP A 139 -0.10 9.15 2.08
C ASP A 139 -0.89 9.68 0.87
N CYS A 140 -2.21 9.84 1.04
CA CYS A 140 -3.09 10.40 0.01
C CYS A 140 -4.05 11.43 0.62
N GLU A 141 -4.06 12.66 0.08
CA GLU A 141 -4.88 13.76 0.59
C GLU A 141 -6.38 13.53 0.33
N ALA A 142 -6.74 13.13 -0.89
CA ALA A 142 -8.12 12.81 -1.24
C ALA A 142 -8.69 11.68 -0.36
N CYS A 143 -7.87 10.65 -0.11
CA CYS A 143 -8.18 9.55 0.80
C CYS A 143 -8.39 10.05 2.23
N SER A 144 -7.52 10.95 2.71
CA SER A 144 -7.64 11.57 4.04
C SER A 144 -8.92 12.38 4.21
N ASN A 145 -9.40 13.04 3.16
CA ASN A 145 -10.66 13.78 3.19
C ASN A 145 -11.87 12.84 3.12
N ASP A 146 -11.81 11.81 2.27
CA ASP A 146 -12.85 10.77 2.19
C ASP A 146 -12.98 10.00 3.51
N TRP A 147 -11.87 9.67 4.17
CA TRP A 147 -11.85 8.96 5.45
C TRP A 147 -12.52 9.75 6.58
N LYS A 148 -12.32 11.07 6.65
CA LYS A 148 -13.02 11.95 7.61
C LYS A 148 -14.54 11.92 7.43
N ASN A 149 -15.00 11.57 6.24
CA ASN A 149 -16.43 11.45 5.90
C ASN A 149 -16.93 9.99 5.96
N GLY A 150 -16.13 9.06 6.49
CA GLY A 150 -16.49 7.65 6.63
C GLY A 150 -16.44 6.84 5.34
N ILE A 151 -15.75 7.35 4.31
CA ILE A 151 -15.55 6.66 3.04
C ILE A 151 -14.20 5.95 3.06
N TRP A 152 -14.21 4.66 2.76
CA TRP A 152 -12.99 3.91 2.52
C TRP A 152 -12.46 4.22 1.12
N HIS A 153 -11.23 4.70 1.05
CA HIS A 153 -10.62 5.15 -0.19
C HIS A 153 -9.14 4.79 -0.22
N VAL A 154 -8.81 3.87 -1.12
CA VAL A 154 -7.43 3.49 -1.41
C VAL A 154 -7.01 3.96 -2.79
N ASP A 155 -5.75 4.32 -2.93
CA ASP A 155 -5.18 4.87 -4.15
C ASP A 155 -3.92 4.09 -4.53
N ILE A 156 -3.91 3.45 -5.69
CA ILE A 156 -2.97 2.37 -6.03
C ILE A 156 -1.99 2.80 -7.10
N TRP A 157 -0.70 2.52 -6.90
CA TRP A 157 0.34 2.82 -7.87
C TRP A 157 0.13 2.07 -9.19
N VAL A 158 -0.05 2.77 -10.31
CA VAL A 158 -0.25 2.13 -11.63
C VAL A 158 1.03 1.59 -12.25
N GLY A 159 2.19 2.11 -11.81
CA GLY A 159 3.47 1.65 -12.29
C GLY A 159 4.38 2.71 -12.92
N SER A 160 5.57 2.21 -13.23
CA SER A 160 6.78 2.89 -13.70
C SER A 160 7.31 4.02 -12.80
N ALA A 161 8.22 3.64 -11.88
CA ALA A 161 8.93 4.55 -10.99
C ALA A 161 9.94 5.45 -11.71
N THR A 162 10.27 5.16 -12.98
CA THR A 162 11.29 5.87 -13.76
C THR A 162 10.74 6.63 -14.93
N VAL A 163 9.43 6.50 -15.23
CA VAL A 163 8.79 7.20 -16.34
C VAL A 163 7.60 7.98 -15.83
N ASN A 164 7.62 9.29 -16.10
CA ASN A 164 6.47 10.16 -15.89
C ASN A 164 5.23 9.63 -16.63
N GLY A 165 5.28 9.51 -17.96
CA GLY A 165 4.15 9.00 -18.76
C GLY A 165 3.06 10.03 -19.01
N GLY A 166 3.14 11.22 -18.39
CA GLY A 166 2.27 12.36 -18.63
C GLY A 166 0.78 12.01 -18.62
N GLN A 167 0.04 12.63 -19.55
CA GLN A 167 -1.40 12.44 -19.65
C GLN A 167 -1.80 11.00 -19.98
N ASP A 168 -0.96 10.20 -20.65
CA ASP A 168 -1.29 8.80 -20.94
C ASP A 168 -1.38 7.97 -19.66
N LYS A 169 -0.57 8.29 -18.65
CA LYS A 169 -0.65 7.63 -17.36
C LYS A 169 -1.87 8.11 -16.56
N ILE A 170 -2.14 9.41 -16.56
CA ILE A 170 -3.36 9.99 -15.94
C ILE A 170 -4.62 9.37 -16.54
N ASN A 171 -4.70 9.24 -17.87
CA ASN A 171 -5.83 8.60 -18.53
C ASN A 171 -5.97 7.12 -18.12
N CYS A 172 -4.85 6.44 -17.85
CA CYS A 172 -4.88 5.07 -17.36
C CYS A 172 -5.47 5.00 -15.94
N GLU A 173 -5.00 5.86 -15.04
CA GLU A 173 -5.49 5.99 -13.67
C GLU A 173 -7.01 6.22 -13.63
N ASP A 174 -7.49 7.18 -14.43
CA ASP A 174 -8.91 7.49 -14.58
C ASP A 174 -9.71 6.29 -15.10
N SER A 175 -9.19 5.58 -16.10
CA SER A 175 -9.89 4.45 -16.73
C SER A 175 -10.04 3.22 -15.82
N MET A 176 -9.13 3.06 -14.84
CA MET A 176 -9.13 1.93 -13.92
C MET A 176 -9.93 2.20 -12.65
N THR A 177 -10.17 3.47 -12.33
CA THR A 177 -10.86 3.92 -11.11
C THR A 177 -12.23 3.26 -10.96
N ALA A 178 -12.49 2.65 -9.80
CA ALA A 178 -13.69 1.89 -9.54
C ALA A 178 -14.19 2.08 -8.10
N GLY A 179 -15.51 2.17 -7.93
CA GLY A 179 -16.17 2.19 -6.61
C GLY A 179 -16.64 0.79 -6.19
N ASN A 180 -17.07 0.67 -4.93
CA ASN A 180 -17.68 -0.54 -4.37
C ASN A 180 -16.81 -1.81 -4.42
N GLN A 181 -15.49 -1.64 -4.27
CA GLN A 181 -14.54 -2.74 -4.26
C GLN A 181 -14.44 -3.39 -2.88
N ILE A 182 -13.82 -4.57 -2.86
CA ILE A 182 -13.53 -5.34 -1.65
C ILE A 182 -12.02 -5.52 -1.53
N ILE A 183 -11.48 -5.22 -0.35
CA ILE A 183 -10.12 -5.60 0.03
C ILE A 183 -10.15 -6.52 1.24
N LEU A 184 -9.12 -7.37 1.36
CA LEU A 184 -8.89 -8.19 2.54
C LEU A 184 -7.79 -7.59 3.40
N ARG A 185 -8.09 -7.38 4.68
CA ARG A 185 -7.07 -7.18 5.72
C ARG A 185 -6.60 -8.50 6.28
N ASN A 186 -5.34 -8.52 6.72
CA ASN A 186 -4.64 -9.74 7.15
C ASN A 186 -4.87 -10.90 6.16
N PRO A 187 -4.63 -10.69 4.85
CA PRO A 187 -4.89 -11.72 3.88
C PRO A 187 -3.90 -12.88 4.06
N PRO A 188 -4.33 -14.12 3.81
CA PRO A 188 -3.45 -15.27 3.61
C PRO A 188 -2.44 -14.98 2.50
N SER A 189 -1.24 -15.54 2.57
CA SER A 189 -0.11 -15.19 1.69
C SER A 189 -0.08 -15.96 0.36
N ASP A 190 -1.02 -16.86 0.14
CA ASP A 190 -1.12 -17.79 -1.00
C ASP A 190 -2.34 -17.54 -1.90
N LEU A 191 -2.98 -16.38 -1.79
CA LEU A 191 -4.05 -15.98 -2.71
C LEU A 191 -3.51 -15.87 -4.14
N PRO A 192 -4.35 -16.11 -5.17
CA PRO A 192 -3.95 -15.96 -6.57
C PRO A 192 -3.42 -14.56 -6.86
N VAL A 193 -2.30 -14.46 -7.58
CA VAL A 193 -1.71 -13.17 -7.96
C VAL A 193 -1.68 -13.03 -9.48
N ASP A 194 -2.15 -11.89 -9.98
CA ASP A 194 -1.83 -11.42 -11.32
C ASP A 194 -0.67 -10.44 -11.23
N VAL A 195 0.51 -10.81 -11.73
CA VAL A 195 1.72 -9.97 -11.69
C VAL A 195 1.84 -9.04 -12.90
N THR A 196 0.84 -8.99 -13.78
CA THR A 196 0.85 -8.09 -14.94
C THR A 196 0.94 -6.63 -14.48
N PRO A 197 1.87 -5.82 -15.02
CA PRO A 197 1.94 -4.39 -14.71
C PRO A 197 0.65 -3.68 -15.14
N LEU A 198 0.10 -2.80 -14.30
CA LEU A 198 -1.13 -2.07 -14.63
C LEU A 198 -0.89 -1.06 -15.76
N TYR A 199 0.28 -0.42 -15.76
CA TYR A 199 0.74 0.47 -16.81
C TYR A 199 2.12 0.05 -17.33
N SER A 200 2.28 0.03 -18.66
CA SER A 200 3.58 -0.16 -19.33
C SER A 200 3.84 0.98 -20.29
N TYR A 201 5.01 1.62 -20.18
CA TYR A 201 5.48 2.71 -21.04
C TYR A 201 6.61 2.26 -22.00
N GLN A 202 6.55 1.02 -22.48
CA GLN A 202 7.51 0.58 -23.51
C GLN A 202 7.06 1.07 -24.90
N SER A 203 7.59 0.50 -25.99
CA SER A 203 7.25 0.89 -27.37
C SER A 203 5.75 0.78 -27.74
N ASN A 204 4.94 0.22 -26.86
CA ASN A 204 3.48 0.22 -26.95
C ASN A 204 2.91 0.53 -25.56
N THR A 205 2.55 1.80 -25.33
CA THR A 205 1.91 2.22 -24.09
C THR A 205 0.64 1.42 -23.87
N SER A 206 0.49 0.83 -22.69
CA SER A 206 -0.70 0.05 -22.39
C SER A 206 -1.20 0.29 -20.97
N CYS A 207 -2.49 0.55 -20.86
CA CYS A 207 -3.26 0.51 -19.63
C CYS A 207 -4.01 -0.83 -19.56
N ARG A 208 -3.74 -1.66 -18.56
CA ARG A 208 -4.26 -3.03 -18.43
C ARG A 208 -5.60 -3.08 -17.71
N THR A 209 -6.60 -2.38 -18.26
CA THR A 209 -7.98 -2.44 -17.74
C THR A 209 -8.60 -3.84 -17.90
N ASP A 210 -8.06 -4.66 -18.80
CA ASP A 210 -8.39 -6.07 -19.02
C ASP A 210 -7.84 -7.02 -17.95
N HIS A 211 -6.94 -6.56 -17.09
CA HIS A 211 -6.43 -7.29 -15.92
C HIS A 211 -7.12 -6.84 -14.63
N THR A 212 -8.44 -6.71 -14.71
CA THR A 212 -9.32 -6.43 -13.59
C THR A 212 -10.35 -7.54 -13.42
N TYR A 213 -10.71 -7.83 -12.17
CA TYR A 213 -11.47 -9.02 -11.79
C TYR A 213 -12.71 -8.63 -11.00
N THR A 214 -13.85 -8.56 -11.68
CA THR A 214 -15.15 -8.21 -11.08
C THR A 214 -15.86 -9.39 -10.44
N THR A 215 -15.45 -10.62 -10.77
CA THR A 215 -16.00 -11.84 -10.18
C THR A 215 -15.23 -12.19 -8.91
N ARG A 216 -15.90 -12.04 -7.76
CA ARG A 216 -15.41 -12.58 -6.49
C ARG A 216 -15.43 -14.11 -6.61
N ASN A 217 -14.26 -14.74 -6.45
CA ASN A 217 -14.24 -16.17 -6.16
C ASN A 217 -14.51 -16.32 -4.67
N GLU A 218 -15.71 -16.76 -4.28
CA GLU A 218 -16.09 -16.90 -2.88
C GLU A 218 -15.14 -17.84 -2.11
N SER A 219 -14.49 -18.79 -2.80
CA SER A 219 -13.45 -19.67 -2.25
C SER A 219 -12.19 -18.94 -1.79
N LEU A 220 -12.03 -17.65 -2.15
CA LEU A 220 -10.91 -16.81 -1.75
C LEU A 220 -11.30 -15.80 -0.64
N SER A 221 -12.53 -15.86 -0.13
CA SER A 221 -12.96 -15.05 1.01
C SER A 221 -12.28 -15.50 2.31
N CYS A 222 -12.26 -14.61 3.30
CA CYS A 222 -11.77 -14.93 4.65
C CYS A 222 -12.52 -16.11 5.30
N LEU A 223 -13.72 -16.46 4.80
CA LEU A 223 -14.61 -17.45 5.40
C LEU A 223 -14.17 -18.91 5.18
N ILE A 224 -13.24 -19.19 4.27
CA ILE A 224 -12.85 -20.57 3.91
C ILE A 224 -11.42 -20.91 4.38
N GLN A 225 -10.70 -19.94 4.95
CA GLN A 225 -9.29 -20.09 5.35
C GLN A 225 -9.09 -20.14 6.87
N ALA A 226 -10.18 -20.34 7.64
CA ALA A 226 -10.19 -20.47 9.09
C ALA A 226 -10.33 -21.93 9.54
#